data_AF-A0A966WRG3-F1
#
_entry.id   AF-A0A966WRG3-F1
#
_cell.length_a   1.000
_cell.length_b   1.000
_cell.length_c   1.000
_cell.angle_alpha   90.00
_cell.angle_beta   90.00
_cell.angle_gamma   90.00
#
_symmetry.space_group_name_H-M   'P 1'
#
loop_
_entity.id
_entity.type
_entity.pdbx_description
1 polymer ?
#
loop_
_entity_poly.entity_id
_entity_poly.type
_entity_poly.pdbx_seq_one_letter_code
_entity_poly.pdbx_strand_id
1 'polypeptide(L)'
;MLMMKIWGGVFLAAAVMGFGPALADRPAADRCASALPAASKTMYNEAVPAVMAGTAVADALRAVARPRVMNGSMTREEARAAAEAAAACLAQAK
;
A
#
# COMPACT_ATOMS: atom_id res chain seq x y z
N MET A 1 7.10 -48.54 13.09
CA MET A 1 7.50 -47.37 13.90
C MET A 1 8.56 -46.61 13.10
N LEU A 2 8.46 -45.32 12.78
CA LEU A 2 7.62 -44.23 13.27
C LEU A 2 7.60 -43.11 12.18
N MET A 3 6.40 -42.56 11.95
CA MET A 3 6.00 -41.24 11.42
C MET A 3 7.01 -40.37 10.62
N MET A 4 6.72 -39.89 9.39
CA MET A 4 5.63 -38.99 8.94
C MET A 4 5.85 -37.49 9.25
N LYS A 5 6.38 -36.72 8.27
CA LYS A 5 5.74 -35.50 7.71
C LYS A 5 6.63 -34.84 6.64
N ILE A 6 6.46 -35.34 5.43
CA ILE A 6 6.82 -34.70 4.18
C ILE A 6 5.51 -34.05 3.68
N TRP A 7 5.35 -32.75 3.90
CA TRP A 7 4.47 -31.88 3.10
C TRP A 7 5.47 -30.94 2.41
N GLY A 8 5.90 -31.16 1.17
CA GLY A 8 5.11 -31.43 -0.02
C GLY A 8 4.91 -30.10 -0.75
N GLY A 9 5.86 -29.72 -1.60
CA GLY A 9 5.63 -28.61 -2.54
C GLY A 9 6.84 -27.76 -2.94
N VAL A 10 7.72 -28.34 -3.77
CA VAL A 10 8.48 -27.64 -4.83
C VAL A 10 9.48 -26.56 -4.39
N PHE A 11 10.72 -27.01 -4.16
CA PHE A 11 11.90 -26.26 -4.59
C PHE A 11 11.90 -26.16 -6.11
N LEU A 12 11.91 -24.96 -6.70
CA LEU A 12 12.69 -24.72 -7.91
C LEU A 12 12.95 -23.23 -8.14
N ALA A 13 14.24 -22.94 -8.33
CA ALA A 13 14.80 -21.89 -9.15
C ALA A 13 14.84 -20.44 -8.63
N ALA A 14 16.06 -20.09 -8.23
CA ALA A 14 16.85 -19.01 -8.82
C ALA A 14 16.46 -17.57 -8.47
N ALA A 15 17.30 -17.03 -7.59
CA ALA A 15 17.61 -15.62 -7.50
C ALA A 15 17.76 -14.97 -8.89
N VAL A 16 16.89 -14.00 -9.16
CA VAL A 16 17.28 -12.81 -9.91
C VAL A 16 16.88 -11.64 -9.04
N MET A 17 17.84 -11.17 -8.23
CA MET A 17 17.79 -9.83 -7.67
C MET A 17 17.83 -8.87 -8.85
N GLY A 18 16.65 -8.47 -9.33
CA GLY A 18 16.50 -7.40 -10.29
C GLY A 18 16.80 -6.07 -9.60
N PHE A 19 18.08 -5.69 -9.54
CA PHE A 19 18.47 -4.30 -9.37
C PHE A 19 18.10 -3.55 -10.65
N GLY A 20 16.84 -3.13 -10.75
CA GLY A 20 16.41 -2.10 -11.69
C GLY A 20 16.67 -0.72 -11.10
N PRO A 21 17.00 0.30 -11.91
CA PRO A 21 17.12 1.68 -11.44
C PRO A 21 15.81 2.08 -10.75
N ALA A 22 15.92 2.75 -9.60
CA ALA A 22 14.86 3.17 -8.70
C ALA A 22 13.57 3.65 -9.40
N LEU A 23 12.71 2.70 -9.77
CA LEU A 23 11.28 2.88 -9.74
C LEU A 23 10.91 2.70 -8.28
N ALA A 24 10.97 3.81 -7.53
CA ALA A 24 10.39 3.96 -6.19
C ALA A 24 9.20 3.00 -6.05
N ASP A 25 9.30 2.02 -5.14
CA ASP A 25 8.83 0.63 -5.29
C ASP A 25 7.30 0.48 -5.39
N ARG A 26 6.72 1.04 -6.44
CA ARG A 26 5.29 1.11 -6.70
C ARG A 26 4.66 -0.27 -6.77
N PRO A 27 5.28 -1.29 -7.39
CA PRO A 27 4.78 -2.65 -7.31
C PRO A 27 4.70 -3.19 -5.87
N ALA A 28 5.62 -2.81 -4.97
CA ALA A 28 5.58 -3.19 -3.57
C ALA A 28 4.45 -2.45 -2.82
N ALA A 29 4.32 -1.14 -3.05
CA ALA A 29 3.23 -0.35 -2.51
C ALA A 29 1.85 -0.83 -2.98
N ASP A 30 1.70 -1.20 -4.25
CA ASP A 30 0.46 -1.73 -4.83
C ASP A 30 0.12 -3.11 -4.23
N ARG A 31 1.13 -3.95 -4.00
CA ARG A 31 0.96 -5.22 -3.28
C ARG A 31 0.48 -4.99 -1.84
N CYS A 32 1.07 -4.04 -1.12
CA CYS A 32 0.60 -3.65 0.22
C CYS A 32 -0.86 -3.17 0.19
N ALA A 33 -1.19 -2.31 -0.79
CA ALA A 33 -2.52 -1.73 -0.92
C ALA A 33 -3.61 -2.75 -1.30
N SER A 34 -3.24 -3.89 -1.88
CA SER A 34 -4.18 -4.94 -2.26
C SER A 34 -4.93 -5.54 -1.06
N ALA A 35 -4.29 -5.57 0.11
CA ALA A 35 -4.84 -6.09 1.36
C ALA A 35 -5.56 -5.03 2.21
N LEU A 36 -5.58 -3.76 1.78
CA LEU A 36 -6.20 -2.69 2.53
C LEU A 36 -7.74 -2.76 2.52
N PRO A 37 -8.40 -2.34 3.61
CA PRO A 37 -9.84 -2.14 3.62
C PRO A 37 -10.24 -1.05 2.62
N ALA A 38 -11.50 -1.08 2.16
CA ALA A 38 -11.96 -0.29 1.01
C ALA A 38 -11.62 1.21 1.10
N ALA A 39 -11.87 1.85 2.24
CA ALA A 39 -11.58 3.27 2.44
C ALA A 39 -10.07 3.60 2.30
N SER A 40 -9.21 2.81 2.94
CA SER A 40 -7.75 2.93 2.84
C SER A 40 -7.25 2.68 1.42
N LYS A 41 -7.83 1.70 0.72
CA LYS A 41 -7.50 1.39 -0.67
C LYS A 41 -7.87 2.55 -1.60
N THR A 42 -9.03 3.17 -1.41
CA THR A 42 -9.43 4.36 -2.15
C THR A 42 -8.45 5.52 -1.91
N MET A 43 -8.09 5.78 -0.64
CA MET A 43 -7.09 6.80 -0.32
C MET A 43 -5.73 6.54 -0.97
N TYR A 44 -5.26 5.29 -0.93
CA TYR A 44 -4.02 4.89 -1.60
C TYR A 44 -4.09 5.18 -3.11
N ASN A 45 -5.12 4.67 -3.79
CA ASN A 45 -5.24 4.80 -5.25
C ASN A 45 -5.26 6.27 -5.71
N GLU A 46 -5.93 7.15 -4.96
CA GLU A 46 -6.05 8.57 -5.28
C GLU A 46 -4.79 9.36 -4.90
N ALA A 47 -4.06 8.96 -3.84
CA ALA A 47 -2.84 9.65 -3.39
C ALA A 47 -1.57 9.21 -4.13
N VAL A 48 -1.50 7.96 -4.60
CA VAL A 48 -0.34 7.37 -5.27
C VAL A 48 0.24 8.25 -6.38
N PRO A 49 -0.55 8.79 -7.34
CA PRO A 49 -0.01 9.60 -8.43
C PRO A 49 0.70 10.86 -7.94
N ALA A 50 0.15 11.52 -6.92
CA ALA A 50 0.75 12.71 -6.32
C ALA A 50 2.05 12.38 -5.57
N VAL A 51 2.08 11.24 -4.86
CA VAL A 51 3.29 10.76 -4.18
C VAL A 51 4.40 10.42 -5.19
N MET A 52 4.05 9.79 -6.32
CA MET A 52 5.02 9.51 -7.40
C MET A 52 5.55 10.80 -8.04
N ALA A 53 4.74 11.85 -8.08
CA ALA A 53 5.15 13.17 -8.54
C ALA A 53 5.99 13.94 -7.50
N GLY A 54 6.34 13.33 -6.36
CA GLY A 54 7.17 13.93 -5.31
C GLY A 54 6.39 14.64 -4.20
N THR A 55 5.06 14.59 -4.20
CA THR A 55 4.26 15.16 -3.11
C THR A 55 4.47 14.36 -1.84
N ALA A 56 4.56 15.04 -0.70
CA ALA A 56 4.62 14.36 0.59
C ALA A 56 3.36 13.51 0.82
N VAL A 57 3.54 12.28 1.29
CA VAL A 57 2.46 11.31 1.54
C VAL A 57 1.35 11.91 2.40
N ALA A 58 1.71 12.64 3.45
CA ALA A 58 0.74 13.29 4.33
C ALA A 58 -0.12 14.32 3.59
N ASP A 59 0.47 15.08 2.66
CA ASP A 59 -0.25 16.11 1.91
C ASP A 59 -1.13 15.51 0.83
N ALA A 60 -0.64 14.48 0.13
CA ALA A 60 -1.43 13.70 -0.83
C ALA A 60 -2.67 13.05 -0.16
N LEU A 61 -2.48 12.43 0.99
CA LEU A 61 -3.60 11.82 1.74
C LEU A 61 -4.57 12.87 2.29
N ARG A 62 -4.08 14.03 2.78
CA ARG A 62 -4.95 15.13 3.21
C ARG A 62 -5.79 15.69 2.07
N ALA A 63 -5.22 15.80 0.86
CA ALA A 63 -5.93 16.27 -0.32
C ALA A 63 -7.12 15.36 -0.68
N VAL A 64 -6.97 14.05 -0.45
CA VAL A 64 -8.05 13.06 -0.63
C VAL A 64 -9.04 13.05 0.55
N ALA A 65 -8.54 13.06 1.78
CA ALA A 65 -9.35 12.90 2.98
C ALA A 65 -10.23 14.12 3.30
N ARG A 66 -9.69 15.33 3.15
CA ARG A 66 -10.38 16.59 3.50
C ARG A 66 -11.74 16.76 2.80
N PRO A 67 -11.86 16.66 1.47
CA PRO A 67 -13.16 16.84 0.81
C PRO A 67 -14.17 15.78 1.26
N ARG A 68 -13.71 14.55 1.55
CA ARG A 68 -14.57 13.45 2.03
C ARG A 68 -15.09 13.68 3.45
N VAL A 69 -14.28 14.27 4.32
CA VAL A 69 -14.74 14.69 5.65
C VAL A 69 -15.70 15.87 5.54
N MET A 70 -15.40 16.84 4.68
CA MET A 70 -16.22 18.04 4.52
C MET A 70 -17.58 17.75 3.88
N ASN A 71 -17.66 16.79 2.95
CA ASN A 71 -18.91 16.39 2.31
C ASN A 71 -19.69 15.32 3.10
N GLY A 72 -19.18 14.89 4.26
CA GLY A 72 -19.84 13.91 5.13
C GLY A 72 -19.74 12.45 4.68
N SER A 73 -18.99 12.14 3.61
CA SER A 73 -18.79 10.76 3.14
C SER A 73 -17.90 9.91 4.06
N MET A 74 -17.20 10.53 5.01
CA MET A 74 -16.31 9.86 5.95
C MET A 74 -16.11 10.73 7.20
N THR A 75 -16.04 10.13 8.38
CA THR A 75 -15.72 10.87 9.61
C THR A 75 -14.23 11.21 9.70
N ARG A 76 -13.85 12.14 10.58
CA ARG A 76 -12.43 12.44 10.83
C ARG A 76 -11.65 11.24 11.35
N GLU A 77 -12.27 10.39 12.15
CA GLU A 77 -11.64 9.20 12.71
C GLU A 77 -11.42 8.13 11.65
N GLU A 78 -12.44 7.86 10.82
CA GLU A 78 -12.33 6.96 9.67
C GLU A 78 -11.28 7.47 8.69
N ALA A 79 -11.26 8.78 8.42
CA ALA A 79 -10.26 9.40 7.57
C ALA A 79 -8.84 9.20 8.08
N ARG A 80 -8.65 9.35 9.39
CA ARG A 80 -7.35 9.15 10.03
C ARG A 80 -6.92 7.70 9.94
N ALA A 81 -7.75 6.75 10.36
CA ALA A 81 -7.45 5.33 10.30
C ALA A 81 -7.18 4.87 8.86
N ALA A 82 -7.98 5.36 7.90
CA ALA A 82 -7.82 5.05 6.50
C ALA A 82 -6.49 5.59 5.95
N ALA A 83 -6.15 6.83 6.29
CA ALA A 83 -4.92 7.49 5.85
C ALA A 83 -3.67 6.86 6.47
N GLU A 84 -3.70 6.48 7.75
CA GLU A 84 -2.57 5.81 8.42
C GLU A 84 -2.25 4.47 7.74
N ALA A 85 -3.27 3.66 7.43
CA ALA A 85 -3.09 2.40 6.72
C ALA A 85 -2.60 2.61 5.28
N ALA A 86 -3.13 3.61 4.57
CA ALA A 86 -2.67 3.95 3.22
C ALA A 86 -1.22 4.51 3.22
N ALA A 87 -0.87 5.31 4.22
CA ALA A 87 0.47 5.90 4.37
C ALA A 87 1.55 4.83 4.56
N ALA A 88 1.26 3.76 5.30
CA ALA A 88 2.17 2.63 5.48
C ALA A 88 2.52 1.95 4.15
N CYS A 89 1.56 1.87 3.21
CA CYS A 89 1.82 1.34 1.87
C CYS A 89 2.51 2.38 0.97
N LEU A 90 2.08 3.65 1.00
CA LEU A 90 2.69 4.74 0.22
C LEU A 90 4.15 5.02 0.61
N ALA A 91 4.55 4.69 1.84
CA ALA A 91 5.95 4.78 2.27
C ALA A 91 6.89 3.86 1.48
N GLN A 92 6.37 2.75 0.92
CA GLN A 92 7.11 1.83 0.07
C GLN A 92 7.22 2.34 -1.38
N ALA A 93 6.42 3.33 -1.74
CA ALA A 93 6.35 3.88 -3.08
C ALA A 93 7.39 5.00 -3.31
N LYS A 94 8.37 5.17 -2.41
CA LYS A 94 9.39 6.23 -2.44
C LYS A 94 10.77 5.71 -2.83
#